data_AF-A0A1I8NZD4-F1
#
_entry.id   AF-A0A1I8NZD4-F1
#
_cell.length_a   1.000
_cell.length_b   1.000
_cell.length_c   1.000
_cell.angle_alpha   90.00
_cell.angle_beta   90.00
_cell.angle_gamma   90.00
#
_symmetry.space_group_name_H-M   'P 1'
#
loop_
_entity.id
_entity.type
_entity.pdbx_description
1 polymer ?
#
loop_
_entity_poly.entity_id
_entity_poly.type
_entity_poly.pdbx_seq_one_letter_code
_entity_poly.pdbx_strand_id
1 'polypeptide(L)'
;MFVSGQQLKFIVLIVICISLAQNLEAQRTVSGRGVLRRNYTGKKPVLIQHRTPDAANYYDHENGAKIIKSSHFELDYTLGRKITFFCMAQGNPRPTITWFKDGAELYQHRFFQVHEAHIDNDIIKSKMEIDPTTQMDAGYYECQADNIYAIDRRGFRTDYVMVNF
;
A
#
# COMPACT_ATOMS: atom_id res chain seq x y z
N MET A 1 -63.78 -23.66 -18.23
CA MET A 1 -62.86 -23.00 -19.19
C MET A 1 -61.63 -23.89 -19.29
N PHE A 2 -61.50 -24.66 -20.38
CA PHE A 2 -60.37 -25.57 -20.58
C PHE A 2 -59.18 -24.79 -21.13
N VAL A 3 -58.10 -24.72 -20.36
CA VAL A 3 -56.83 -24.14 -20.83
C VAL A 3 -56.25 -25.08 -21.88
N SER A 4 -55.97 -24.58 -23.10
CA SER A 4 -55.48 -25.41 -24.19
C SER A 4 -54.09 -25.99 -23.88
N GLY A 5 -53.79 -27.19 -24.39
CA GLY A 5 -52.52 -27.88 -24.14
C GLY A 5 -51.27 -27.12 -24.60
N GLN A 6 -51.40 -26.08 -25.43
CA GLN A 6 -50.31 -25.15 -25.75
C GLN A 6 -50.07 -24.11 -24.66
N GLN A 7 -51.13 -23.56 -24.05
CA GLN A 7 -51.01 -22.60 -22.95
C GLN A 7 -50.34 -23.22 -21.72
N LEU A 8 -50.64 -24.50 -21.43
CA LEU A 8 -49.99 -25.22 -20.33
C LEU A 8 -48.48 -25.38 -20.56
N LYS A 9 -48.05 -25.62 -21.81
CA LYS A 9 -46.62 -25.71 -22.18
C LYS A 9 -45.89 -24.38 -22.02
N PHE A 10 -46.53 -23.25 -22.37
CA PHE A 10 -45.95 -21.91 -22.16
C PHE A 10 -45.78 -21.60 -20.68
N ILE A 11 -46.76 -21.93 -19.84
CA ILE A 11 -46.68 -21.71 -18.39
C ILE A 11 -45.55 -22.57 -17.79
N VAL A 12 -45.43 -23.83 -18.20
CA VAL A 12 -44.34 -24.72 -17.74
C VAL A 12 -42.97 -24.19 -18.19
N LEU A 13 -42.83 -23.72 -19.42
CA LEU A 13 -41.59 -23.11 -19.92
C LEU A 13 -41.22 -21.84 -19.14
N ILE A 14 -42.19 -20.98 -18.82
CA ILE A 14 -41.96 -19.77 -18.04
C ILE A 14 -41.51 -20.11 -16.62
N VAL A 15 -42.14 -21.09 -15.96
CA VAL A 15 -41.76 -21.54 -14.62
C VAL A 15 -40.36 -22.17 -14.61
N ILE A 16 -40.00 -22.95 -15.63
CA ILE A 16 -38.64 -23.49 -15.80
C ILE A 16 -37.63 -22.37 -16.04
N CYS A 17 -37.95 -21.36 -16.85
CA CYS A 17 -37.06 -20.22 -17.06
C CYS A 17 -36.83 -19.40 -15.77
N ILE A 18 -37.87 -19.20 -14.95
CA ILE A 18 -37.75 -18.47 -13.68
C ILE A 18 -36.92 -19.27 -12.67
N SER A 19 -37.10 -20.59 -12.58
CA SER A 19 -36.28 -21.43 -11.68
C SER A 19 -34.83 -21.55 -12.14
N LEU A 20 -34.56 -21.52 -13.45
CA LEU A 20 -33.20 -21.45 -14.00
C LEU A 20 -32.57 -20.06 -13.79
N ALA A 21 -33.34 -18.97 -13.85
CA ALA A 21 -32.85 -17.62 -13.60
C ALA A 21 -32.46 -17.38 -12.13
N GLN A 22 -33.20 -17.94 -11.18
CA GLN A 22 -32.86 -17.88 -9.74
C GLN A 22 -31.56 -18.62 -9.39
N ASN A 23 -31.14 -19.58 -10.22
CA ASN A 23 -29.85 -20.26 -10.07
C ASN A 23 -28.66 -19.46 -10.65
N LEU A 24 -28.91 -18.41 -11.45
CA LEU A 24 -27.85 -17.57 -12.03
C LEU A 24 -27.41 -16.41 -11.10
N GLU A 25 -28.18 -16.10 -10.05
CA GLU A 25 -27.85 -15.01 -9.11
C GLU A 25 -26.97 -15.46 -7.92
N ALA A 26 -26.66 -16.76 -7.82
CA ALA A 26 -25.84 -17.32 -6.74
C ALA A 26 -24.33 -17.39 -7.06
N GLN A 27 -23.80 -16.48 -7.87
CA GLN A 27 -22.35 -16.32 -8.10
C GLN A 27 -21.84 -14.87 -8.00
N ARG A 28 -22.56 -13.99 -7.28
CA ARG A 28 -21.94 -12.79 -6.68
C ARG A 28 -21.37 -13.12 -5.30
N THR A 29 -20.61 -14.20 -5.21
CA THR A 29 -19.61 -14.31 -4.14
C THR A 29 -18.51 -13.34 -4.49
N VAL A 30 -18.42 -12.27 -3.69
CA VAL A 30 -17.27 -11.42 -3.46
C VAL A 30 -16.00 -12.11 -3.95
N SER A 31 -15.57 -11.79 -5.17
CA SER A 31 -14.21 -12.05 -5.60
C SER A 31 -13.36 -11.07 -4.81
N GLY A 32 -13.15 -11.41 -3.53
CA GLY A 32 -11.99 -10.94 -2.81
C GLY A 32 -10.83 -11.41 -3.65
N ARG A 33 -10.30 -10.51 -4.48
CA ARG A 33 -9.00 -10.68 -5.08
C ARG A 33 -8.07 -10.92 -3.90
N GLY A 34 -7.78 -12.19 -3.64
CA GLY A 34 -6.61 -12.62 -2.91
C GLY A 34 -5.41 -12.20 -3.74
N VAL A 35 -5.18 -10.88 -3.83
CA VAL A 35 -3.86 -10.34 -4.05
C VAL A 35 -3.06 -11.00 -2.95
N LEU A 36 -2.14 -11.87 -3.35
CA LEU A 36 -1.17 -12.49 -2.47
C LEU A 36 -0.77 -11.43 -1.45
N ARG A 37 -1.27 -11.56 -0.22
CA ARG A 37 -0.96 -10.66 0.87
C ARG A 37 0.50 -10.96 1.15
N ARG A 38 1.43 -10.36 0.39
CA ARG A 38 2.85 -10.39 0.73
C ARG A 38 2.86 -9.94 2.17
N ASN A 39 3.36 -10.78 3.06
CA ASN A 39 3.53 -10.43 4.46
C ASN A 39 4.64 -9.38 4.52
N TYR A 40 4.35 -8.15 4.09
CA TYR A 40 5.08 -6.96 4.48
C TYR A 40 4.68 -6.70 5.92
N THR A 41 5.15 -7.58 6.80
CA THR A 41 5.07 -7.32 8.23
C THR A 41 5.86 -6.06 8.44
N GLY A 42 5.19 -4.99 8.88
CA GLY A 42 5.85 -3.82 9.44
C GLY A 42 6.78 -4.12 10.63
N LYS A 43 6.77 -5.37 11.12
CA LYS A 43 7.85 -5.89 11.94
C LYS A 43 9.17 -5.56 11.25
N LYS A 44 10.11 -5.00 12.02
CA LYS A 44 11.52 -4.90 11.62
C LYS A 44 11.86 -6.19 10.85
N PRO A 45 12.51 -6.10 9.67
CA PRO A 45 12.93 -7.30 8.94
C PRO A 45 13.49 -8.29 9.95
N VAL A 46 13.14 -9.58 9.82
CA VAL A 46 13.88 -10.60 10.57
C VAL A 46 15.34 -10.29 10.29
N LEU A 47 16.08 -9.88 11.35
CA LEU A 47 17.52 -9.70 11.27
C LEU A 47 18.01 -10.99 10.63
N ILE A 48 18.39 -10.93 9.36
CA ILE A 48 19.05 -12.06 8.72
C ILE A 48 20.25 -12.24 9.63
N GLN A 49 20.31 -13.35 10.37
CA GLN A 49 21.52 -13.69 11.11
C GLN A 49 22.63 -13.61 10.08
N HIS A 50 23.52 -12.65 10.28
CA HIS A 50 24.54 -12.26 9.31
C HIS A 50 25.24 -13.54 8.85
N ARG A 51 24.97 -13.98 7.61
CA ARG A 51 25.57 -15.22 7.08
C ARG A 51 27.09 -15.11 7.03
N THR A 52 27.58 -13.87 6.96
CA THR A 52 28.99 -13.49 6.99
C THR A 52 29.17 -12.25 7.87
N PRO A 53 30.33 -12.09 8.52
CA PRO A 53 30.67 -10.88 9.30
C PRO A 53 30.56 -9.58 8.49
N ASP A 54 30.81 -9.64 7.17
CA ASP A 54 30.74 -8.48 6.29
C ASP A 54 29.31 -7.93 6.16
N ALA A 55 28.30 -8.81 6.17
CA ALA A 55 26.90 -8.39 6.18
C ALA A 55 26.54 -7.70 7.51
N ALA A 56 27.13 -8.14 8.62
CA ALA A 56 26.96 -7.49 9.92
C ALA A 56 27.47 -6.06 9.90
N ASN A 57 28.70 -5.89 9.39
CA ASN A 57 29.32 -4.58 9.30
C ASN A 57 28.56 -3.63 8.36
N TYR A 58 27.86 -4.13 7.34
CA TYR A 58 27.07 -3.31 6.43
C TYR A 58 25.76 -2.82 7.07
N TYR A 59 24.97 -3.73 7.67
CA TYR A 59 23.67 -3.35 8.25
C TYR A 59 23.78 -2.66 9.61
N ASP A 60 24.83 -2.96 10.38
CA ASP A 60 25.08 -2.39 11.71
C ASP A 60 26.21 -1.34 11.69
N HIS A 61 26.54 -0.77 10.51
CA HIS A 61 27.56 0.26 10.38
C HIS A 61 27.21 1.49 11.23
N GLU A 62 28.11 1.94 12.11
CA GLU A 62 27.84 3.07 13.03
C GLU A 62 27.44 4.36 12.30
N ASN A 63 28.06 4.59 11.14
CA ASN A 63 27.81 5.73 10.27
C ASN A 63 26.73 5.46 9.19
N GLY A 64 26.14 4.27 9.15
CA GLY A 64 25.15 3.85 8.17
C GLY A 64 23.86 4.65 8.22
N ALA A 65 23.18 4.80 7.09
CA ALA A 65 21.86 5.39 7.05
C ALA A 65 20.87 4.54 7.87
N LYS A 66 20.14 5.19 8.76
CA LYS A 66 19.18 4.53 9.65
C LYS A 66 17.91 5.35 9.77
N ILE A 67 16.77 4.73 9.46
CA ILE A 67 15.46 5.35 9.64
C ILE A 67 15.07 5.24 11.12
N ILE A 68 15.07 6.39 11.78
CA ILE A 68 14.77 6.52 13.22
C ILE A 68 13.27 6.75 13.48
N LYS A 69 12.53 7.29 12.51
CA LYS A 69 11.07 7.47 12.60
C LYS A 69 10.41 7.46 11.21
N SER A 70 9.26 6.81 11.07
CA SER A 70 8.48 6.82 9.82
C SER A 70 6.98 6.75 10.11
N SER A 71 6.16 6.97 9.08
CA SER A 71 4.73 6.66 9.11
C SER A 71 4.46 5.19 9.49
N HIS A 72 3.31 4.94 10.13
CA HIS A 72 2.87 3.63 10.63
C HIS A 72 2.61 2.63 9.51
N PHE A 73 2.59 1.33 9.85
CA PHE A 73 2.52 0.21 8.90
C PHE A 73 1.26 0.11 8.06
N GLU A 74 0.17 0.75 8.50
CA GLU A 74 -1.11 0.79 7.83
C GLU A 74 -1.73 2.17 8.06
N LEU A 75 -2.14 2.84 6.98
CA LEU A 75 -2.78 4.16 7.02
C LEU A 75 -3.99 4.18 6.09
N ASP A 76 -5.17 4.34 6.68
CA ASP A 76 -6.40 4.56 5.93
C ASP A 76 -6.57 6.06 5.64
N TYR A 77 -6.99 6.39 4.41
CA TYR A 77 -7.24 7.77 4.01
C TYR A 77 -8.63 8.00 3.44
N THR A 78 -9.10 9.23 3.55
CA THR A 78 -10.37 9.67 2.97
C THR A 78 -10.16 10.23 1.58
N LEU A 79 -10.90 9.72 0.59
CA LEU A 79 -10.85 10.20 -0.79
C LEU A 79 -11.11 11.71 -0.88
N GLY A 80 -10.39 12.37 -1.79
CA GLY A 80 -10.51 13.81 -2.03
C GLY A 80 -9.91 14.68 -0.93
N ARG A 81 -9.29 14.10 0.11
CA ARG A 81 -8.58 14.83 1.16
C ARG A 81 -7.08 14.71 0.99
N LYS A 82 -6.35 15.64 1.60
CA LYS A 82 -4.91 15.58 1.68
C LYS A 82 -4.45 14.47 2.62
N ILE A 83 -3.41 13.74 2.22
CA ILE A 83 -2.66 12.83 3.10
C ILE A 83 -1.20 13.23 3.19
N THR A 84 -0.56 12.77 4.25
CA THR A 84 0.83 13.10 4.55
C THR A 84 1.55 11.89 5.12
N PHE A 85 2.74 11.64 4.60
CA PHE A 85 3.68 10.66 5.12
C PHE A 85 4.96 11.35 5.58
N PHE A 86 5.68 10.73 6.50
CA PHE A 86 6.97 11.25 6.92
C PHE A 86 7.97 10.12 7.13
N CYS A 87 9.24 10.46 6.92
CA CYS A 87 10.38 9.61 7.17
C CYS A 87 11.50 10.48 7.74
N MET A 88 12.19 9.99 8.77
CA MET A 88 13.30 10.67 9.42
C MET A 88 14.44 9.67 9.55
N ALA A 89 15.60 10.05 9.03
CA ALA A 89 16.78 9.21 8.98
C ALA A 89 18.00 9.95 9.53
N GLN A 90 18.92 9.18 10.10
CA GLN A 90 20.20 9.64 10.62
C GLN A 90 21.32 8.87 9.93
N GLY A 91 22.48 9.49 9.76
CA GLY A 91 23.69 8.85 9.25
C GLY A 91 24.81 9.87 9.01
N ASN A 92 26.05 9.40 8.89
CA ASN A 92 27.19 10.28 8.66
C ASN A 92 28.11 9.71 7.56
N PRO A 93 27.99 10.12 6.28
CA PRO A 93 27.28 11.30 5.80
C PRO A 93 25.77 11.22 5.95
N ARG A 94 25.14 12.41 6.05
CA ARG A 94 23.68 12.55 6.10
C ARG A 94 23.03 11.74 4.97
N PRO A 95 22.02 10.91 5.28
CA PRO A 95 21.34 10.14 4.26
C PRO A 95 20.55 11.02 3.28
N THR A 96 20.30 10.48 2.10
CA THR A 96 19.27 10.98 1.18
C THR A 96 18.03 10.11 1.32
N ILE A 97 16.83 10.71 1.24
CA ILE A 97 15.56 9.99 1.31
C ILE A 97 14.91 9.91 -0.07
N THR A 98 14.57 8.70 -0.49
CA THR A 98 13.81 8.43 -1.73
C THR A 98 12.50 7.73 -1.38
N TRP A 99 11.41 8.16 -2.01
CA TRP A 99 10.08 7.58 -1.80
C TRP A 99 9.70 6.65 -2.95
N PHE A 100 9.06 5.53 -2.61
CA PHE A 100 8.60 4.53 -3.55
C PHE A 100 7.12 4.20 -3.31
N LYS A 101 6.40 3.86 -4.38
CA LYS A 101 5.08 3.23 -4.33
C LYS A 101 5.11 1.97 -5.18
N ASP A 102 4.71 0.86 -4.58
CA ASP A 102 4.62 -0.45 -5.25
C ASP A 102 5.93 -0.85 -5.97
N GLY A 103 7.07 -0.41 -5.41
CA GLY A 103 8.41 -0.66 -5.94
C GLY A 103 8.90 0.35 -6.99
N ALA A 104 8.06 1.29 -7.43
CA ALA A 104 8.45 2.37 -8.34
C ALA A 104 8.81 3.63 -7.56
N GLU A 105 9.90 4.30 -7.97
CA GLU A 105 10.31 5.59 -7.39
C GLU A 105 9.27 6.68 -7.72
N LEU A 106 8.98 7.52 -6.74
CA LEU A 106 8.05 8.63 -6.86
C LEU A 106 8.81 9.95 -7.09
N TYR A 107 8.37 10.70 -8.09
CA TYR A 107 8.91 12.02 -8.41
C TYR A 107 7.88 13.11 -8.15
N GLN A 108 8.35 14.27 -7.69
CA GLN A 108 7.50 15.43 -7.43
C GLN A 108 6.69 15.85 -8.67
N HIS A 109 5.39 16.07 -8.49
CA HIS A 109 4.50 16.59 -9.51
C HIS A 109 3.32 17.34 -8.86
N ARG A 110 2.43 17.94 -9.64
CA ARG A 110 1.35 18.82 -9.11
C ARG A 110 0.59 18.28 -7.90
N PHE A 111 0.28 16.98 -7.86
CA PHE A 111 -0.53 16.33 -6.82
C PHE A 111 0.30 15.54 -5.81
N PHE A 112 1.63 15.53 -5.96
CA PHE A 112 2.58 14.80 -5.13
C PHE A 112 3.77 15.70 -4.82
N GLN A 113 3.89 16.13 -3.57
CA GLN A 113 4.94 17.06 -3.14
C GLN A 113 5.83 16.40 -2.09
N VAL A 114 7.12 16.69 -2.13
CA VAL A 114 8.09 16.24 -1.12
C VAL A 114 8.77 17.46 -0.53
N HIS A 115 8.80 17.52 0.79
CA HIS A 115 9.40 18.59 1.58
C HIS A 115 10.45 18.01 2.52
N GLU A 116 11.68 18.47 2.37
CA GLU A 116 12.81 18.01 3.16
C GLU A 116 13.26 19.08 4.16
N ALA A 117 13.67 18.63 5.34
CA ALA A 117 14.20 19.47 6.40
C ALA A 117 15.44 18.80 6.99
N HIS A 118 16.53 19.56 7.04
CA HIS A 118 17.76 19.17 7.71
C HIS A 118 17.64 19.60 9.18
N ILE A 119 17.53 18.64 10.09
CA ILE A 119 17.31 18.92 11.51
C ILE A 119 18.65 19.20 12.20
N ASP A 120 19.62 18.32 11.99
CA ASP A 120 21.00 18.44 12.47
C ASP A 120 21.98 18.20 11.31
N ASN A 121 23.28 18.01 11.54
CA ASN A 121 24.26 17.74 10.48
C ASN A 121 24.10 16.34 9.84
N ASP A 122 23.59 15.38 10.59
CA ASP A 122 23.46 13.96 10.28
C ASP A 122 22.01 13.49 10.14
N ILE A 123 21.03 14.34 10.53
CA ILE A 123 19.60 13.99 10.54
C ILE A 123 18.81 14.72 9.45
N ILE A 124 18.11 13.95 8.61
CA ILE A 124 17.18 14.45 7.60
C ILE A 124 15.74 14.01 7.92
N LYS A 125 14.78 14.89 7.67
CA LYS A 125 13.35 14.60 7.69
C LYS A 125 12.77 14.88 6.31
N SER A 126 12.09 13.90 5.73
CA SER A 126 11.33 14.04 4.49
C SER A 126 9.84 13.86 4.77
N LYS A 127 9.02 14.76 4.23
CA LYS A 127 7.56 14.76 4.32
C LYS A 127 6.99 14.71 2.92
N MET A 128 6.11 13.75 2.67
CA MET A 128 5.48 13.52 1.38
C MET A 128 3.98 13.82 1.49
N GLU A 129 3.43 14.58 0.57
CA GLU A 129 2.02 14.98 0.56
C GLU A 129 1.35 14.59 -0.76
N ILE A 130 0.16 13.98 -0.68
CA ILE A 130 -0.73 13.74 -1.82
C ILE A 130 -2.01 14.54 -1.60
N ASP A 131 -2.34 15.41 -2.54
CA ASP A 131 -3.51 16.30 -2.47
C ASP A 131 -4.03 16.66 -3.88
N PRO A 132 -5.28 16.34 -4.23
CA PRO A 132 -6.22 15.50 -3.49
C PRO A 132 -5.94 14.01 -3.67
N THR A 133 -6.33 13.18 -2.70
CA THR A 133 -6.25 11.72 -2.82
C THR A 133 -7.32 11.11 -3.72
N THR A 134 -6.95 10.02 -4.36
CA THR A 134 -7.75 9.20 -5.26
C THR A 134 -7.63 7.72 -4.86
N GLN A 135 -8.50 6.86 -5.40
CA GLN A 135 -8.42 5.42 -5.17
C GLN A 135 -7.09 4.81 -5.66
N MET A 136 -6.40 5.45 -6.61
CA MET A 136 -5.12 4.97 -7.16
C MET A 136 -3.95 5.17 -6.20
N ASP A 137 -4.13 5.98 -5.15
CA ASP A 137 -3.12 6.25 -4.14
C ASP A 137 -3.03 5.13 -3.09
N ALA A 138 -3.92 4.13 -3.14
CA ALA A 138 -3.79 2.90 -2.37
C ALA A 138 -2.60 2.09 -2.87
N GLY A 139 -1.85 1.48 -1.95
CA GLY A 139 -0.66 0.70 -2.30
C GLY A 139 0.31 0.51 -1.15
N TYR A 140 1.49 0.00 -1.47
CA TYR A 140 2.60 -0.11 -0.54
C TYR A 140 3.60 1.02 -0.80
N TYR A 141 3.78 1.90 0.19
CA TYR A 141 4.78 2.95 0.13
C TYR A 141 6.01 2.55 0.92
N GLU A 142 7.17 3.00 0.47
CA GLU A 142 8.45 2.79 1.15
C GLU A 142 9.26 4.08 1.12
N CYS A 143 9.82 4.48 2.26
CA CYS A 143 10.94 5.41 2.28
C CYS A 143 12.25 4.62 2.37
N GLN A 144 13.19 4.97 1.50
CA GLN A 144 14.56 4.49 1.51
C GLN A 144 15.45 5.63 2.01
N ALA A 145 16.24 5.37 3.05
CA ALA A 145 17.35 6.23 3.45
C ALA A 145 18.66 5.61 2.98
N ASP A 146 19.46 6.38 2.26
CA ASP A 146 20.68 5.90 1.60
C ASP A 146 21.87 6.79 1.94
N ASN A 147 22.99 6.17 2.32
CA ASN A 147 24.30 6.79 2.34
C ASN A 147 25.38 5.78 1.92
N ILE A 148 26.63 6.24 1.86
CA ILE A 148 27.76 5.43 1.38
C ILE A 148 28.03 4.14 2.18
N TYR A 149 27.47 4.01 3.39
CA TYR A 149 27.74 2.90 4.29
C TYR A 149 26.59 1.89 4.39
N ALA A 150 25.34 2.36 4.30
CA ALA A 150 24.17 1.49 4.43
C ALA A 150 22.93 2.07 3.76
N ILE A 151 21.98 1.19 3.46
CA ILE A 151 20.62 1.53 3.01
C ILE A 151 19.63 0.96 4.03
N ASP A 152 18.76 1.81 4.58
CA ASP A 152 17.62 1.39 5.42
C ASP A 152 16.31 1.72 4.70
N ARG A 153 15.31 0.85 4.85
CA ARG A 153 14.00 0.94 4.19
C ARG A 153 12.88 0.71 5.19
N ARG A 154 11.86 1.58 5.14
CA ARG A 154 10.63 1.42 5.92
C ARG A 154 9.44 1.61 5.01
N GLY A 155 8.59 0.58 4.95
CA GLY A 155 7.36 0.66 4.19
C GLY A 155 6.11 0.38 4.99
N PHE A 156 5.00 0.84 4.45
CA PHE A 156 3.67 0.82 5.02
C PHE A 156 2.62 0.72 3.92
N ARG A 157 1.46 0.16 4.27
CA ARG A 157 0.32 0.05 3.36
C ARG A 157 -0.63 1.21 3.56
N THR A 158 -1.26 1.61 2.46
CA THR A 158 -2.36 2.56 2.48
C THR A 158 -3.59 1.97 1.80
N ASP A 159 -4.75 2.28 2.35
CA ASP A 159 -6.05 1.98 1.74
C ASP A 159 -6.99 3.17 1.92
N TYR A 160 -8.09 3.20 1.17
CA TYR A 160 -9.07 4.28 1.28
C TYR A 160 -10.33 3.83 2.01
N VAL A 161 -10.91 4.75 2.76
CA VAL A 161 -12.24 4.57 3.38
C VAL A 161 -13.27 5.42 2.64
N MET A 162 -14.41 4.80 2.35
CA MET A 162 -15.58 5.52 1.86
C MET A 162 -16.30 6.14 3.07
N VAL A 163 -16.35 7.47 3.11
CA VAL A 163 -17.19 8.18 4.09
C VAL A 163 -18.60 8.20 3.52
N ASN A 164 -19.46 7.30 4.00
CA ASN A 164 -20.89 7.37 3.75
C ASN A 164 -21.48 8.40 4.72
N PHE A 165 -22.12 9.44 4.19
CA PHE A 165 -22.93 10.37 4.96
C PHE A 165 -24.37 9.85 5.09
#